data_AF-W6KHN8-F1
#
_entry.id   AF-W6KHN8-F1
#
_cell.length_a   1.000
_cell.length_b   1.000
_cell.length_c   1.000
_cell.angle_alpha   90.00
_cell.angle_beta   90.00
_cell.angle_gamma   90.00
#
_symmetry.space_group_name_H-M   'P 1'
#
loop_
_entity.id
_entity.type
_entity.pdbx_description
1 polymer ?
#
loop_
_entity_poly.entity_id
_entity_poly.type
_entity_poly.pdbx_seq_one_letter_code
_entity_poly.pdbx_strand_id
1 'polypeptide(L)'
;MPNLFSAAIRPYLRSLWSGFPAMTAAEDVKMILVVRKDLKMGTGKIAAQCAHAGVAVVEEVLCLKSAYQRPIHGDAGDPAAANLATDLHPWIRWHDTWRVSGSTKVVLQCPDEAALQRVAARAREKRLPYYIVRDAGRTQVAAGSKTVVAVGPGPRFLVDQVTGDLKLL
;
A
#
# COMPACT_ATOMS: atom_id res chain seq x y z
N MET A 1 -8.67 20.57 -10.34
CA MET A 1 -9.12 19.31 -9.71
C MET A 1 -9.65 19.67 -8.33
N PRO A 2 -10.96 19.59 -8.06
CA PRO A 2 -11.46 19.83 -6.70
C PRO A 2 -10.94 18.73 -5.76
N ASN A 3 -10.43 19.12 -4.60
CA ASN A 3 -9.88 18.22 -3.58
C ASN A 3 -10.89 17.12 -3.23
N LEU A 4 -10.58 15.87 -3.57
CA LEU A 4 -11.39 14.67 -3.31
C LEU A 4 -11.61 14.37 -1.81
N PHE A 5 -11.17 15.24 -0.91
CA PHE A 5 -11.09 15.03 0.53
C PHE A 5 -11.74 16.17 1.34
N SER A 6 -12.83 16.76 0.83
CA SER A 6 -13.71 17.63 1.63
C SER A 6 -14.62 16.78 2.55
N ALA A 7 -14.94 17.30 3.74
CA ALA A 7 -15.78 16.64 4.76
C ALA A 7 -17.15 16.15 4.23
N ALA A 8 -17.64 16.74 3.13
CA ALA A 8 -18.89 16.36 2.46
C ALA A 8 -18.86 14.99 1.75
N ILE A 9 -17.69 14.35 1.58
CA ILE A 9 -17.55 13.13 0.75
C ILE A 9 -17.47 11.86 1.62
N ARG A 10 -17.28 11.96 2.96
CA ARG A 10 -17.15 10.78 3.85
C ARG A 10 -18.31 9.78 3.76
N PRO A 11 -19.60 10.19 3.72
CA PRO A 11 -20.71 9.24 3.55
C PRO A 11 -20.69 8.55 2.18
N TYR A 12 -20.25 9.26 1.14
CA TYR A 12 -20.13 8.73 -0.22
C TYR A 12 -18.95 7.75 -0.34
N LEU A 13 -17.83 8.03 0.34
CA LEU A 13 -16.72 7.10 0.47
C LEU A 13 -17.18 5.78 1.10
N ARG A 14 -18.03 5.79 2.14
CA ARG A 14 -18.55 4.56 2.76
C ARG A 14 -19.19 3.59 1.73
N SER A 15 -19.94 4.12 0.77
CA SER A 15 -20.54 3.32 -0.32
C SER A 15 -19.52 2.77 -1.33
N LEU A 16 -18.34 3.38 -1.44
CA LEU A 16 -17.29 2.93 -2.35
C LEU A 16 -16.51 1.73 -1.78
N TRP A 17 -16.55 1.50 -0.47
CA TRP A 17 -15.91 0.36 0.20
C TRP A 17 -16.91 -0.64 0.80
N SER A 18 -18.21 -0.39 0.67
CA SER A 18 -19.26 -1.38 0.97
C SER A 18 -19.14 -2.54 -0.01
N GLY A 19 -18.67 -3.69 0.47
CA GLY A 19 -18.33 -4.85 -0.37
C GLY A 19 -17.03 -5.54 0.04
N PHE A 20 -16.23 -4.92 0.91
CA PHE A 20 -15.19 -5.67 1.62
C PHE A 20 -15.85 -6.58 2.67
N PRO A 21 -15.49 -7.87 2.73
CA PRO A 21 -16.06 -8.80 3.70
C PRO A 21 -15.79 -8.34 5.15
N ALA A 22 -16.72 -8.62 6.07
CA ALA A 22 -16.53 -8.37 7.50
C ALA A 22 -15.33 -9.20 8.02
N MET A 23 -14.31 -8.53 8.54
CA MET A 23 -12.98 -9.12 8.79
C MET A 23 -12.78 -9.52 10.27
N THR A 24 -12.18 -10.70 10.50
CA THR A 24 -11.86 -11.25 11.84
C THR A 24 -10.61 -10.61 12.46
N ALA A 25 -10.35 -10.87 13.75
CA ALA A 25 -9.33 -10.19 14.56
C ALA A 25 -7.87 -10.57 14.25
N ALA A 26 -7.62 -11.60 13.43
CA ALA A 26 -6.29 -12.12 13.13
C ALA A 26 -6.02 -12.10 11.62
N GLU A 27 -6.04 -10.93 11.01
CA GLU A 27 -5.62 -10.81 9.61
C GLU A 27 -4.11 -10.97 9.49
N ASP A 28 -3.68 -12.06 8.87
CA ASP A 28 -2.31 -12.18 8.39
C ASP A 28 -2.09 -11.15 7.27
N VAL A 29 -1.30 -10.12 7.58
CA VAL A 29 -1.02 -8.98 6.70
C VAL A 29 0.46 -8.92 6.37
N LYS A 30 0.76 -8.57 5.12
CA LYS A 30 2.13 -8.51 4.63
C LYS A 30 2.33 -7.43 3.58
N MET A 31 3.58 -7.08 3.35
CA MET A 31 4.02 -6.24 2.25
C MET A 31 4.96 -7.04 1.34
N ILE A 32 4.78 -6.92 0.03
CA ILE A 32 5.65 -7.52 -0.98
C ILE A 32 6.40 -6.42 -1.73
N LEU A 33 7.68 -6.65 -1.97
CA LEU A 33 8.56 -5.76 -2.73
C LEU A 33 9.02 -6.52 -3.97
N VAL A 34 8.52 -6.16 -5.14
CA VAL A 34 8.87 -6.83 -6.40
C VAL A 34 9.94 -6.04 -7.12
N VAL A 35 11.09 -6.67 -7.35
CA VAL A 35 12.28 -6.06 -7.95
C VAL A 35 12.45 -6.52 -9.40
N ARG A 36 12.80 -5.59 -10.29
CA ARG A 36 13.20 -5.92 -11.67
C ARG A 36 14.59 -6.51 -11.75
N LYS A 37 14.73 -7.67 -12.40
CA LYS A 37 16.02 -8.35 -12.57
C LYS A 37 16.79 -7.91 -13.80
N ASP A 38 16.12 -7.49 -14.86
CA ASP A 38 16.76 -7.01 -16.10
C ASP A 38 17.70 -5.81 -15.88
N LEU A 39 17.44 -5.01 -14.84
CA LEU A 39 18.27 -3.87 -14.47
C LEU A 39 19.63 -4.23 -13.83
N LYS A 40 19.87 -5.52 -13.54
CA LYS A 40 21.13 -6.03 -12.95
C LYS A 40 21.63 -5.20 -11.74
N MET A 41 20.71 -4.72 -10.91
CA MET A 41 21.04 -3.89 -9.75
C MET A 41 21.86 -4.71 -8.73
N GLY A 42 22.92 -4.11 -8.18
CA GLY A 42 23.66 -4.69 -7.06
C GLY A 42 22.84 -4.72 -5.77
N THR A 43 23.23 -5.57 -4.82
CA THR A 43 22.52 -5.82 -3.55
C THR A 43 22.23 -4.54 -2.76
N GLY A 44 23.21 -3.64 -2.62
CA GLY A 44 23.02 -2.36 -1.92
C GLY A 44 21.98 -1.46 -2.58
N LYS A 45 21.97 -1.41 -3.92
CA LYS A 45 20.98 -0.63 -4.67
C LYS A 45 19.58 -1.25 -4.54
N ILE A 46 19.47 -2.57 -4.64
CA ILE A 46 18.22 -3.30 -4.41
C ILE A 46 17.66 -2.96 -3.02
N ALA A 47 18.49 -3.06 -1.97
CA ALA A 47 18.08 -2.77 -0.60
C ALA A 47 17.54 -1.33 -0.46
N ALA A 48 18.24 -0.34 -1.01
CA ALA A 48 17.81 1.06 -0.97
C ALA A 48 16.48 1.29 -1.71
N GLN A 49 16.29 0.68 -2.89
CA GLN A 49 15.06 0.82 -3.68
C GLN A 49 13.87 0.13 -3.01
N CYS A 50 14.09 -1.05 -2.40
CA CYS A 50 13.12 -1.75 -1.58
C CYS A 50 12.71 -0.93 -0.35
N ALA A 51 13.67 -0.34 0.36
CA ALA A 51 13.40 0.52 1.51
C ALA A 51 12.57 1.75 1.10
N HIS A 52 12.94 2.41 0.01
CA HIS A 52 12.18 3.54 -0.54
C HIS A 52 10.73 3.12 -0.85
N ALA A 53 10.54 2.03 -1.58
CA ALA A 53 9.21 1.55 -1.94
C ALA A 53 8.33 1.29 -0.71
N GLY A 54 8.89 0.65 0.31
CA GLY A 54 8.18 0.37 1.56
C GLY A 54 7.82 1.63 2.35
N VAL A 55 8.75 2.59 2.47
CA VAL A 55 8.49 3.88 3.15
C VAL A 55 7.42 4.67 2.42
N ALA A 56 7.50 4.76 1.09
CA ALA A 56 6.57 5.55 0.29
C ALA A 56 5.10 5.07 0.44
N VAL A 57 4.86 3.75 0.46
CA VAL A 57 3.51 3.23 0.72
C VAL A 57 3.05 3.56 2.15
N VAL A 58 3.93 3.43 3.14
CA VAL A 58 3.59 3.74 4.53
C VAL A 58 3.26 5.22 4.70
N GLU A 59 4.05 6.12 4.10
CA GLU A 59 3.77 7.56 4.12
C GLU A 59 2.43 7.91 3.50
N GLU A 60 2.05 7.27 2.39
CA GLU A 60 0.74 7.44 1.78
C GLU A 60 -0.39 7.01 2.73
N VAL A 61 -0.25 5.86 3.39
CA VAL A 61 -1.24 5.38 4.38
C VAL A 61 -1.30 6.29 5.61
N LEU A 62 -0.17 6.82 6.08
CA LEU A 62 -0.13 7.74 7.22
C LEU A 62 -0.73 9.11 6.87
N CYS A 63 -0.53 9.60 5.66
CA CYS A 63 -1.18 10.80 5.14
C CYS A 63 -2.71 10.61 5.15
N LEU A 64 -3.18 9.46 4.65
CA LEU A 64 -4.59 9.10 4.68
C LEU A 64 -5.14 9.02 6.12
N LYS A 65 -4.41 8.37 7.03
CA LYS A 65 -4.78 8.27 8.45
C LYS A 65 -4.92 9.65 9.09
N SER A 66 -3.99 10.56 8.81
CA SER A 66 -4.00 11.92 9.32
C SER A 66 -5.23 12.69 8.83
N ALA A 67 -5.65 12.49 7.57
CA ALA A 67 -6.88 13.09 7.03
C ALA A 67 -8.16 12.54 7.67
N TYR A 68 -8.17 11.27 8.08
CA TYR A 68 -9.29 10.66 8.81
C TYR A 68 -9.39 11.15 10.26
N GLN A 69 -8.25 11.39 10.91
CA GLN A 69 -8.16 11.79 12.32
C GLN A 69 -8.37 13.29 12.59
N ARG A 70 -8.43 14.14 11.56
CA ARG A 70 -8.74 15.57 11.77
C ARG A 70 -10.12 15.70 12.43
N PRO A 71 -10.23 16.41 13.57
CA PRO A 71 -11.52 16.74 14.15
C PRO A 71 -12.31 17.53 13.10
N ILE A 72 -13.49 17.02 12.74
CA ILE A 72 -14.51 17.90 12.17
C ILE A 72 -14.83 18.86 13.31
N HIS A 73 -14.85 20.17 13.06
CA HIS A 73 -15.44 21.10 14.02
C HIS A 73 -16.92 20.74 14.19
N GLY A 74 -17.21 19.84 15.13
CA GLY A 74 -18.51 19.28 15.43
C GLY A 74 -18.48 18.77 16.87
N ASP A 75 -19.51 19.12 17.61
CA ASP A 75 -19.57 19.11 19.07
C ASP A 75 -19.06 17.82 19.73
N ALA A 76 -18.31 18.01 20.81
CA ALA A 76 -17.77 16.96 21.68
C ALA A 76 -18.92 16.23 22.41
N GLY A 77 -19.59 15.32 21.72
CA GLY A 77 -20.69 14.53 22.31
C GLY A 77 -21.25 13.41 21.43
N ASP A 78 -20.71 13.17 20.23
CA ASP A 78 -21.32 12.23 19.29
C ASP A 78 -20.95 10.76 19.56
N PRO A 79 -21.91 9.88 19.91
CA PRO A 79 -21.69 8.44 20.05
C PRO A 79 -21.21 7.75 18.75
N ALA A 80 -21.25 8.41 17.60
CA ALA A 80 -20.65 7.94 16.35
C ALA A 80 -19.11 7.74 16.44
N ALA A 81 -18.43 8.37 17.41
CA ALA A 81 -16.99 8.20 17.61
C ALA A 81 -16.58 6.76 17.96
N ALA A 82 -17.46 5.99 18.63
CA ALA A 82 -17.20 4.58 18.96
C ALA A 82 -17.29 3.65 17.73
N ASN A 83 -18.09 4.01 16.71
CA ASN A 83 -18.17 3.28 15.44
C ASN A 83 -17.02 3.64 14.47
N LEU A 84 -16.15 4.59 14.82
CA LEU A 84 -15.05 5.01 13.97
C LEU A 84 -14.00 3.90 13.78
N ALA A 85 -13.79 3.03 14.78
CA ALA A 85 -12.86 1.90 14.68
C ALA A 85 -13.27 0.90 13.59
N THR A 86 -14.57 0.76 13.32
CA THR A 86 -15.16 -0.09 12.28
C THR A 86 -15.26 0.60 10.92
N ASP A 87 -15.25 1.94 10.87
CA ASP A 87 -15.37 2.74 9.63
C ASP A 87 -14.02 3.30 9.11
N LEU A 88 -12.87 2.89 9.69
CA LEU A 88 -11.56 3.28 9.16
C LEU A 88 -11.31 2.67 7.77
N HIS A 89 -10.71 3.45 6.88
CA HIS A 89 -10.30 3.00 5.55
C HIS A 89 -9.47 1.71 5.66
N PRO A 90 -9.72 0.66 4.84
CA PRO A 90 -9.07 -0.64 5.00
C PRO A 90 -7.54 -0.58 5.08
N TRP A 91 -6.92 0.30 4.29
CA TRP A 91 -5.46 0.51 4.33
C TRP A 91 -4.94 0.94 5.69
N ILE A 92 -5.67 1.79 6.42
CA ILE A 92 -5.29 2.23 7.77
C ILE A 92 -5.34 1.04 8.73
N ARG A 93 -6.41 0.25 8.65
CA ARG A 93 -6.57 -0.96 9.49
C ARG A 93 -5.48 -1.98 9.18
N TRP A 94 -5.25 -2.31 7.91
CA TRP A 94 -4.21 -3.25 7.49
C TRP A 94 -2.81 -2.79 7.90
N HIS A 95 -2.50 -1.50 7.78
CA HIS A 95 -1.25 -0.93 8.25
C HIS A 95 -1.09 -1.06 9.77
N ASP A 96 -2.13 -0.73 10.54
CA ASP A 96 -2.04 -0.79 12.01
C ASP A 96 -1.85 -2.23 12.49
N THR A 97 -2.57 -3.20 11.90
CA THR A 97 -2.33 -4.63 12.16
C THR A 97 -0.92 -5.04 11.76
N TRP A 98 -0.46 -4.66 10.56
CA TRP A 98 0.85 -5.03 10.03
C TRP A 98 1.98 -4.48 10.90
N ARG A 99 1.83 -3.24 11.38
CA ARG A 99 2.79 -2.58 12.25
C ARG A 99 2.97 -3.34 13.56
N VAL A 100 1.88 -3.76 14.21
CA VAL A 100 1.95 -4.47 15.49
C VAL A 100 2.28 -5.96 15.32
N SER A 101 2.10 -6.52 14.12
CA SER A 101 2.44 -7.91 13.79
C SER A 101 3.85 -8.10 13.22
N GLY A 102 4.79 -7.20 13.54
CA GLY A 102 6.20 -7.31 13.13
C GLY A 102 6.54 -6.78 11.73
N SER A 103 5.57 -6.17 11.03
CA SER A 103 5.77 -5.49 9.76
C SER A 103 6.41 -6.36 8.66
N THR A 104 5.89 -7.57 8.45
CA THR A 104 6.38 -8.58 7.49
C THR A 104 6.59 -8.01 6.09
N LYS A 105 7.79 -8.19 5.54
CA LYS A 105 8.18 -7.82 4.17
C LYS A 105 8.82 -9.00 3.48
N VAL A 106 8.41 -9.30 2.25
CA VAL A 106 9.04 -10.34 1.41
C VAL A 106 9.43 -9.72 0.09
N VAL A 107 10.65 -10.03 -0.37
CA VAL A 107 11.19 -9.49 -1.63
C VAL A 107 11.09 -10.55 -2.71
N LEU A 108 10.40 -10.21 -3.80
CA LEU A 108 10.21 -11.06 -4.97
C LEU A 108 10.88 -10.44 -6.19
N GLN A 109 10.94 -11.20 -7.28
CA GLN A 109 11.53 -10.77 -8.54
C GLN A 109 10.54 -10.85 -9.70
N CYS A 110 10.70 -9.92 -10.65
CA CYS A 110 10.05 -9.93 -11.95
C CYS A 110 11.08 -9.72 -13.07
N PRO A 111 10.82 -10.23 -14.29
CA PRO A 111 11.81 -10.21 -15.36
C PRO A 111 12.08 -8.81 -15.91
N ASP A 112 11.07 -7.95 -16.01
CA ASP A 112 11.15 -6.70 -16.77
C ASP A 112 10.13 -5.64 -16.28
N GLU A 113 10.16 -4.45 -16.91
CA GLU A 113 9.23 -3.37 -16.59
C GLU A 113 7.76 -3.74 -16.84
N ALA A 114 7.47 -4.49 -17.91
CA ALA A 114 6.11 -4.84 -18.26
C ALA A 114 5.50 -5.75 -17.18
N ALA A 115 6.27 -6.71 -16.66
CA ALA A 115 5.89 -7.53 -15.52
C ALA A 115 5.67 -6.71 -14.25
N LEU A 116 6.58 -5.78 -13.94
CA LEU A 116 6.44 -4.85 -12.82
C LEU A 116 5.12 -4.04 -12.92
N GLN A 117 4.80 -3.55 -14.11
CA GLN A 117 3.57 -2.79 -14.36
C GLN A 117 2.31 -3.66 -14.24
N ARG A 118 2.36 -4.94 -14.66
CA ARG A 118 1.26 -5.89 -14.46
C ARG A 118 0.98 -6.14 -12.97
N VAL A 119 2.02 -6.23 -12.14
CA VAL A 119 1.86 -6.34 -10.68
C VAL A 119 1.14 -5.11 -10.11
N ALA A 120 1.57 -3.90 -10.51
CA ALA A 120 0.91 -2.67 -10.08
C ALA A 120 -0.55 -2.57 -10.54
N ALA A 121 -0.85 -3.00 -11.77
CA ALA A 121 -2.22 -3.04 -12.30
C ALA A 121 -3.12 -3.99 -11.49
N ARG A 122 -2.62 -5.19 -11.16
CA ARG A 122 -3.32 -6.17 -10.30
C ARG A 122 -3.52 -5.62 -8.88
N ALA A 123 -2.52 -4.96 -8.29
CA ALA A 123 -2.66 -4.31 -6.98
C ALA A 123 -3.77 -3.25 -6.98
N ARG A 124 -3.80 -2.41 -8.02
CA ARG A 124 -4.85 -1.40 -8.23
C ARG A 124 -6.24 -2.03 -8.36
N GLU A 125 -6.38 -3.09 -9.15
CA GLU A 125 -7.64 -3.82 -9.34
C GLU A 125 -8.16 -4.41 -8.01
N LYS A 126 -7.26 -4.96 -7.20
CA LYS A 126 -7.56 -5.49 -5.86
C LYS A 126 -7.67 -4.41 -4.78
N ARG A 127 -7.51 -3.13 -5.15
CA ARG A 127 -7.55 -1.96 -4.25
C ARG A 127 -6.57 -2.07 -3.07
N LEU A 128 -5.42 -2.68 -3.32
CA LEU A 128 -4.32 -2.74 -2.37
C LEU A 128 -3.49 -1.45 -2.45
N PRO A 129 -2.92 -0.97 -1.34
CA PRO A 129 -1.93 0.10 -1.39
C PRO A 129 -0.70 -0.38 -2.15
N TYR A 130 -0.15 0.45 -3.02
CA TYR A 130 1.04 0.11 -3.80
C TYR A 130 1.82 1.35 -4.22
N TYR A 131 3.12 1.21 -4.44
CA TYR A 131 3.98 2.30 -4.90
C TYR A 131 5.04 1.79 -5.87
N ILE A 132 5.27 2.51 -6.98
CA ILE A 132 6.33 2.19 -7.94
C ILE A 132 7.47 3.19 -7.77
N VAL A 133 8.65 2.69 -7.44
CA VAL A 133 9.87 3.49 -7.40
C VAL A 133 10.35 3.74 -8.81
N ARG A 134 10.72 5.00 -9.08
CA ARG A 134 11.42 5.44 -10.29
C ARG A 134 12.80 5.90 -9.89
N ASP A 135 13.82 5.39 -10.56
CA ASP A 135 15.19 5.82 -10.29
C ASP A 135 15.36 7.29 -10.68
N ALA A 136 15.85 8.10 -9.75
CA ALA A 136 16.11 9.52 -9.96
C ALA A 136 17.34 9.79 -10.86
N GLY A 137 18.00 8.74 -11.36
CA GLY A 137 19.10 8.87 -12.33
C GLY A 137 20.45 9.20 -11.69
N ARG A 138 20.62 8.97 -10.38
CA ARG A 138 21.90 9.15 -9.67
C ARG A 138 22.77 7.88 -9.67
N THR A 139 22.44 6.90 -10.51
CA THR A 139 23.07 5.58 -10.50
C THR A 139 23.18 5.00 -11.91
N GLN A 140 23.75 3.80 -12.05
CA GLN A 140 24.01 3.09 -13.31
C GLN A 140 22.75 2.64 -14.09
N VAL A 141 21.54 2.91 -13.61
CA VAL A 141 20.29 2.61 -14.34
C VAL A 141 19.79 3.89 -14.98
N ALA A 142 19.27 3.79 -16.20
CA ALA A 142 18.74 4.93 -16.94
C ALA A 142 17.71 5.71 -16.09
N ALA A 143 17.87 7.04 -16.05
CA ALA A 143 16.98 7.92 -15.31
C ALA A 143 15.50 7.68 -15.69
N GLY A 144 14.62 7.66 -14.69
CA GLY A 144 13.18 7.43 -14.90
C GLY A 144 12.77 5.95 -15.00
N SER A 145 13.72 5.02 -15.03
CA SER A 145 13.42 3.57 -15.00
C SER A 145 12.64 3.20 -13.75
N LYS A 146 11.55 2.44 -13.91
CA LYS A 146 10.83 1.85 -12.78
C LYS A 146 11.64 0.69 -12.24
N THR A 147 11.93 0.63 -10.95
CA THR A 147 12.87 -0.33 -10.35
C THR A 147 12.19 -1.39 -9.51
N VAL A 148 11.33 -0.94 -8.59
CA VAL A 148 10.66 -1.75 -7.57
C VAL A 148 9.20 -1.33 -7.47
N VAL A 149 8.30 -2.28 -7.23
CA VAL A 149 6.93 -2.00 -6.80
C VAL A 149 6.68 -2.62 -5.42
N ALA A 150 6.23 -1.80 -4.48
CA ALA A 150 5.68 -2.27 -3.22
C ALA A 150 4.18 -2.57 -3.38
N VAL A 151 3.71 -3.67 -2.82
CA VAL A 151 2.29 -4.06 -2.74
C VAL A 151 1.97 -4.38 -1.29
N GLY A 152 0.94 -3.75 -0.74
CA GLY A 152 0.62 -3.82 0.68
C GLY A 152 1.31 -2.71 1.51
N PRO A 153 1.07 -2.65 2.83
CA PRO A 153 0.55 -3.74 3.64
C PRO A 153 -0.92 -4.06 3.34
N GLY A 154 -1.23 -5.35 3.28
CA GLY A 154 -2.59 -5.82 3.04
C GLY A 154 -2.76 -7.30 3.41
N PRO A 155 -3.99 -7.81 3.42
CA PRO A 155 -4.29 -9.19 3.78
C PRO A 155 -3.56 -10.15 2.85
N ARG A 156 -2.95 -11.19 3.42
CA ARG A 156 -2.16 -12.18 2.70
C ARG A 156 -2.90 -12.73 1.49
N PHE A 157 -4.18 -13.07 1.63
CA PHE A 157 -4.98 -13.63 0.54
C PHE A 157 -5.18 -12.68 -0.65
N LEU A 158 -5.28 -11.36 -0.42
CA LEU A 158 -5.36 -10.37 -1.50
C LEU A 158 -4.00 -10.13 -2.13
N VAL A 159 -2.96 -10.05 -1.29
CA VAL A 159 -1.59 -9.84 -1.77
C VAL A 159 -1.12 -11.03 -2.62
N ASP A 160 -1.45 -12.26 -2.23
CA ASP A 160 -1.13 -13.47 -3.00
C ASP A 160 -1.88 -13.54 -4.34
N GLN A 161 -3.08 -12.98 -4.44
CA GLN A 161 -3.77 -12.81 -5.73
C GLN A 161 -3.07 -11.83 -6.68
N VAL A 162 -2.08 -11.07 -6.20
CA VAL A 162 -1.27 -10.13 -7.01
C VAL A 162 0.13 -10.68 -7.29
N THR A 163 0.72 -11.40 -6.34
CA THR A 163 2.14 -11.74 -6.38
C THR A 163 2.47 -13.23 -6.19
N GLY A 164 1.47 -14.10 -6.00
CA GLY A 164 1.67 -15.49 -5.62
C GLY A 164 2.40 -16.36 -6.66
N ASP A 165 2.44 -15.91 -7.91
CA ASP A 165 3.14 -16.56 -9.02
C ASP A 165 4.60 -16.09 -9.19
N LEU A 166 5.05 -15.12 -8.39
CA LEU A 166 6.40 -14.56 -8.48
C LEU A 166 7.38 -15.32 -7.59
N LYS A 167 8.66 -15.33 -8.01
CA LYS A 167 9.75 -16.01 -7.29
C LYS A 167 10.39 -15.08 -6.26
N LEU A 168 10.98 -15.66 -5.20
CA LEU A 168 11.86 -14.94 -4.27
C LEU A 168 13.06 -14.35 -5.04
N LEU A 169 13.52 -13.16 -4.62
CA LEU A 169 14.58 -12.38 -5.28
C LEU A 169 15.98 -13.02 -5.19
#